data_AF-A0A5J4N538-F1
#
_entry.id   AF-A0A5J4N538-F1
#
_cell.length_a   1.000
_cell.length_b   1.000
_cell.length_c   1.000
_cell.angle_alpha   90.00
_cell.angle_beta   90.00
_cell.angle_gamma   90.00
#
_symmetry.space_group_name_H-M   'P 1'
#
loop_
_entity.id
_entity.type
_entity.pdbx_description
1 polymer ?
#
loop_
_entity_poly.entity_id
_entity_poly.type
_entity_poly.pdbx_seq_one_letter_code
_entity_poly.pdbx_strand_id
1 'polypeptide(L)'
;MHDFQIKFEELDTISRGLDEEPNYYVVGAVYISTEDFKNVIRNNLAQLKQTYVKAFIERYINQVENIGNLLEEWDRNLQRTINNLDEIAFIMDTLRVIREKEIDTDRELIQCEEANALLSKFDLPYPKDIGDRVESVRCAFLRIKERVFLTTDHILSIQGGYKDCLLKSVHELKESTKVFEGDYDEKGPMVPGLPPQEALDKQIQFKNRYDNLIRKINTALKGELLFGLPPSDHSRVQQIGRELDLLQRLYGLYNEVNRTVASYYEIVWQEVDIEKIGVDLQEFQNK
;
A
#
# COMPACT_ATOMS: atom_id res chain seq x y z
N MET A 1 -15.53 1.60 -28.92
CA MET A 1 -14.72 2.06 -30.07
C MET A 1 -15.47 1.95 -31.41
N HIS A 2 -16.18 0.86 -31.70
CA HIS A 2 -16.88 0.68 -32.99
C HIS A 2 -17.85 1.82 -33.36
N ASP A 3 -18.71 2.25 -32.43
CA ASP A 3 -19.65 3.37 -32.68
C ASP A 3 -18.93 4.68 -33.04
N PHE A 4 -17.73 4.89 -32.48
CA PHE A 4 -16.91 6.05 -32.83
C PHE A 4 -16.34 5.95 -34.22
N GLN A 5 -15.88 4.76 -34.61
CA GLN A 5 -15.40 4.51 -35.96
C GLN A 5 -16.49 4.74 -37.02
N ILE A 6 -17.71 4.25 -36.79
CA ILE A 6 -18.85 4.47 -37.71
C ILE A 6 -19.11 5.96 -37.89
N LYS A 7 -19.17 6.72 -36.78
CA LYS A 7 -19.39 8.17 -36.85
C LYS A 7 -18.27 8.92 -37.57
N PHE A 8 -17.02 8.50 -37.42
CA PHE A 8 -15.90 9.07 -38.17
C PHE A 8 -16.03 8.78 -39.67
N GLU A 9 -16.37 7.55 -40.05
CA GLU A 9 -16.60 7.16 -41.44
C GLU A 9 -17.77 7.93 -42.07
N GLU A 10 -18.85 8.17 -41.33
CA GLU A 10 -19.97 9.02 -41.75
C GLU A 10 -19.52 10.46 -41.99
N LEU A 11 -18.79 11.07 -41.05
CA LEU A 11 -18.29 12.43 -41.17
C LEU A 11 -17.30 12.58 -42.35
N ASP A 12 -16.48 11.57 -42.63
CA ASP A 12 -15.59 11.56 -43.78
C ASP A 12 -16.32 11.39 -45.10
N THR A 13 -17.42 10.63 -45.11
CA THR A 13 -18.27 10.47 -46.29
C THR A 13 -19.00 11.78 -46.62
N ILE A 14 -19.52 12.47 -45.60
CA ILE A 14 -20.14 13.79 -45.75
C ILE A 14 -19.12 14.82 -46.24
N SER A 15 -17.89 14.80 -45.70
CA SER A 15 -16.81 15.68 -46.15
C SER A 15 -16.47 15.47 -47.62
N ARG A 16 -16.39 14.21 -48.08
CA ARG A 16 -16.13 13.89 -49.50
C ARG A 16 -17.27 14.34 -50.40
N GLY A 17 -18.53 14.09 -50.01
CA GLY A 17 -19.69 14.53 -50.77
C GLY A 17 -19.75 16.05 -50.94
N LEU A 18 -19.35 16.81 -49.92
CA LEU A 18 -19.30 18.28 -50.00
C LEU A 18 -18.27 18.79 -51.04
N ASP A 19 -17.16 18.06 -51.19
CA ASP A 19 -16.10 18.40 -52.14
C ASP A 19 -16.44 17.97 -53.59
N GLU A 20 -17.29 16.96 -53.77
CA GLU A 20 -17.77 16.49 -55.08
C GLU A 20 -18.80 17.45 -55.71
N GLU A 21 -19.60 18.15 -54.89
CA GLU A 21 -20.56 19.13 -55.38
C GLU A 21 -19.86 20.27 -56.19
N PRO A 22 -20.50 20.89 -57.19
CA PRO A 22 -19.93 22.04 -57.89
C PRO A 22 -19.95 23.31 -57.03
N ASN A 23 -19.00 24.23 -57.26
CA ASN A 23 -18.88 25.47 -56.48
C ASN A 23 -19.80 26.59 -56.95
N TYR A 24 -20.40 26.45 -58.13
CA TYR A 24 -21.34 27.42 -58.68
C TYR A 24 -22.40 26.72 -59.53
N TYR A 25 -23.57 27.34 -59.59
CA TYR A 25 -24.67 26.93 -60.47
C TYR A 25 -25.10 28.13 -61.32
N VAL A 26 -25.28 27.90 -62.61
CA VAL A 26 -25.81 28.91 -63.54
C VAL A 26 -27.23 28.52 -63.92
N VAL A 27 -28.21 29.33 -63.51
CA VAL A 27 -29.64 29.09 -63.79
C VAL A 27 -30.16 30.26 -64.62
N GLY A 28 -30.21 30.08 -65.95
CA GLY A 28 -30.61 31.14 -66.88
C GLY A 28 -29.66 32.34 -66.80
N ALA A 29 -30.17 33.50 -66.38
CA ALA A 29 -29.39 34.74 -66.21
C ALA A 29 -28.80 34.93 -64.80
N VAL A 30 -28.95 33.95 -63.89
CA VAL A 30 -28.53 34.05 -62.48
C VAL A 30 -27.30 33.18 -62.22
N TYR A 31 -26.28 33.77 -61.60
CA TYR A 31 -25.09 33.09 -61.10
C TYR A 31 -25.21 32.89 -59.59
N ILE A 32 -25.19 31.63 -59.13
CA ILE A 32 -25.25 31.28 -57.71
C ILE A 32 -23.89 30.72 -57.31
N SER A 33 -23.14 31.49 -56.49
CA SER A 33 -21.94 30.98 -55.84
C SER A 33 -22.33 30.17 -54.60
N THR A 34 -21.83 28.94 -54.48
CA THR A 34 -22.01 28.10 -53.28
C THR A 34 -20.74 28.00 -52.45
N GLU A 35 -19.66 28.67 -52.87
CA GLU A 35 -18.33 28.56 -52.29
C GLU A 35 -18.29 29.00 -50.82
N ASP A 36 -18.89 30.16 -50.48
CA ASP A 36 -18.95 30.65 -49.11
C ASP A 36 -19.74 29.72 -48.19
N PHE A 37 -20.86 29.16 -48.70
CA PHE A 37 -21.68 28.21 -47.95
C PHE A 37 -20.92 26.90 -47.69
N LYS A 38 -20.20 26.38 -48.70
CA LYS A 38 -19.34 25.20 -48.52
C LYS A 38 -18.22 25.46 -47.52
N ASN A 39 -17.61 26.63 -47.53
CA ASN A 39 -16.57 26.98 -46.57
C ASN A 39 -17.10 27.02 -45.14
N VAL A 40 -18.32 27.54 -44.91
CA VAL A 40 -18.97 27.48 -43.59
C VAL A 40 -19.23 26.03 -43.17
N ILE A 41 -19.72 25.16 -44.06
CA ILE A 41 -19.94 23.74 -43.75
C ILE A 41 -18.62 23.02 -43.47
N ARG A 42 -17.57 23.24 -44.26
CA ARG A 42 -16.22 22.67 -44.00
C ARG A 42 -15.71 23.05 -42.62
N ASN A 43 -15.84 24.32 -42.25
CA ASN A 43 -15.43 24.80 -40.93
C ASN A 43 -16.23 24.12 -39.81
N ASN A 44 -17.55 23.99 -39.96
CA ASN A 44 -18.39 23.29 -38.98
C ASN A 44 -18.04 21.80 -38.88
N LEU A 45 -17.79 21.11 -40.00
CA LEU A 45 -17.36 19.72 -40.02
C LEU A 45 -16.00 19.54 -39.33
N ALA A 46 -15.05 20.43 -39.59
CA ALA A 46 -13.74 20.41 -38.93
C ALA A 46 -13.87 20.60 -37.41
N GLN A 47 -14.72 21.53 -36.95
CA GLN A 47 -14.99 21.73 -35.52
C GLN A 47 -15.64 20.50 -34.89
N LEU A 48 -16.65 19.90 -35.55
CA LEU A 48 -17.30 18.68 -35.06
C LEU A 48 -16.31 17.51 -34.95
N LYS A 49 -15.46 17.30 -35.97
CA LYS A 49 -14.39 16.29 -35.93
C LYS A 49 -13.45 16.54 -34.76
N GLN A 50 -13.04 17.80 -34.54
CA GLN A 50 -12.15 18.15 -33.44
C GLN A 50 -12.78 17.89 -32.06
N THR A 51 -14.05 18.25 -31.85
CA THR A 51 -14.76 17.96 -30.60
C THR A 51 -14.91 16.46 -30.38
N TYR A 52 -15.17 15.71 -31.44
CA TYR A 52 -15.31 14.26 -31.37
C TYR A 52 -13.98 13.56 -31.01
N VAL A 53 -12.87 14.02 -31.60
CA VAL A 53 -11.52 13.56 -31.26
C VAL A 53 -11.20 13.83 -29.78
N LYS A 54 -11.50 15.04 -29.27
CA LYS A 54 -11.27 15.36 -27.86
C LYS A 54 -12.03 14.42 -26.93
N ALA A 55 -13.31 14.20 -27.19
CA ALA A 55 -14.13 13.27 -26.40
C ALA A 55 -13.63 11.82 -26.50
N PHE A 56 -13.07 11.41 -27.64
CA PHE A 56 -12.48 10.09 -27.82
C PHE A 56 -11.19 9.92 -27.01
N ILE A 57 -10.28 10.90 -27.06
CA ILE A 57 -9.04 10.94 -26.27
C ILE A 57 -9.37 10.88 -24.78
N GLU A 58 -10.31 11.72 -24.32
CA GLU A 58 -10.71 11.77 -22.92
C GLU A 58 -11.22 10.43 -22.38
N ARG A 59 -11.92 9.68 -23.24
CA ARG A 59 -12.54 8.41 -22.85
C ARG A 59 -11.59 7.22 -22.91
N TYR A 60 -10.74 7.14 -23.94
CA TYR A 60 -9.97 5.92 -24.23
C TYR A 60 -8.46 6.07 -24.03
N ILE A 61 -7.92 7.29 -24.00
CA ILE A 61 -6.47 7.50 -23.94
C ILE A 61 -6.03 8.13 -22.62
N ASN A 62 -6.87 8.96 -21.97
CA ASN A 62 -6.50 9.53 -20.66
C ASN A 62 -6.23 8.46 -19.58
N GLN A 63 -6.76 7.24 -19.74
CA GLN A 63 -6.45 6.12 -18.85
C GLN A 63 -4.96 5.74 -18.85
N VAL A 64 -4.21 6.05 -19.91
CA VAL A 64 -2.76 5.80 -20.01
C VAL A 64 -1.97 6.52 -18.92
N GLU A 65 -2.44 7.69 -18.44
CA GLU A 65 -1.77 8.39 -17.35
C GLU A 65 -1.86 7.61 -16.04
N ASN A 66 -3.04 7.04 -15.75
CA ASN A 66 -3.26 6.23 -14.56
C ASN A 66 -2.43 4.95 -14.61
N ILE A 67 -2.38 4.31 -15.78
CA ILE A 67 -1.51 3.14 -16.00
C ILE A 67 -0.05 3.54 -15.77
N GLY A 68 0.43 4.63 -16.37
CA GLY A 68 1.79 5.14 -16.18
C GLY A 68 2.17 5.32 -14.70
N ASN A 69 1.30 5.97 -13.92
CA ASN A 69 1.51 6.16 -12.48
C ASN A 69 1.59 4.84 -11.70
N LEU A 70 0.73 3.86 -12.03
CA LEU A 70 0.77 2.52 -11.44
C LEU A 70 2.08 1.80 -11.77
N LEU A 71 2.55 1.92 -13.01
CA LEU A 71 3.81 1.32 -13.45
C LEU A 71 5.01 1.94 -12.72
N GLU A 72 5.03 3.26 -12.53
CA GLU A 72 6.08 3.93 -11.74
C GLU A 72 6.09 3.47 -10.28
N GLU A 73 4.91 3.26 -9.69
CA GLU A 73 4.80 2.69 -8.34
C GLU A 73 5.37 1.28 -8.28
N TRP A 74 5.01 0.42 -9.24
CA TRP A 74 5.55 -0.94 -9.32
C TRP A 74 7.06 -0.95 -9.50
N ASP A 75 7.60 -0.12 -10.40
CA ASP A 75 9.05 -0.02 -10.63
C ASP A 75 9.78 0.44 -9.36
N ARG A 76 9.27 1.46 -8.66
CA ARG A 76 9.84 1.93 -7.39
C ARG A 76 9.82 0.85 -6.31
N ASN A 77 8.76 0.06 -6.21
CA ASN A 77 8.65 -1.00 -5.22
C ASN A 77 9.61 -2.17 -5.54
N LEU A 78 9.77 -2.51 -6.81
CA LEU A 78 10.71 -3.55 -7.28
C LEU A 78 12.18 -3.14 -7.21
N GLN A 79 12.48 -1.84 -7.18
CA GLN A 79 13.86 -1.31 -7.03
C GLN A 79 14.41 -1.41 -5.61
N ARG A 80 13.59 -1.76 -4.62
CA ARG A 80 14.06 -1.92 -3.23
C ARG A 80 15.07 -3.08 -3.14
N THR A 81 16.18 -2.84 -2.45
CA THR A 81 17.19 -3.86 -2.21
C THR A 81 16.72 -4.88 -1.18
N ILE A 82 17.21 -6.11 -1.28
CA ILE A 82 16.83 -7.22 -0.40
C ILE A 82 17.98 -7.52 0.56
N ASN A 83 17.83 -7.07 1.80
CA ASN A 83 18.80 -7.25 2.87
C ASN A 83 18.22 -7.99 4.08
N ASN A 84 16.89 -7.97 4.27
CA ASN A 84 16.23 -8.59 5.40
C ASN A 84 14.94 -9.32 5.00
N LEU A 85 14.40 -10.08 5.95
CA LEU A 85 13.22 -10.92 5.73
C LEU A 85 11.93 -10.09 5.52
N ASP A 86 11.83 -8.93 6.17
CA ASP A 86 10.70 -8.01 5.99
C ASP A 86 10.69 -7.41 4.57
N GLU A 87 11.85 -7.12 3.99
CA GLU A 87 12.01 -6.66 2.60
C GLU A 87 11.65 -7.77 1.60
N ILE A 88 12.03 -9.02 1.86
CA ILE A 88 11.58 -10.16 1.05
C ILE A 88 10.05 -10.24 1.08
N ALA A 89 9.44 -10.16 2.26
CA ALA A 89 7.98 -10.19 2.40
C ALA A 89 7.30 -9.06 1.61
N PHE A 90 7.81 -7.82 1.74
CA PHE A 90 7.29 -6.66 1.01
C PHE A 90 7.38 -6.84 -0.52
N ILE A 91 8.50 -7.34 -1.03
CA ILE A 91 8.67 -7.56 -2.47
C ILE A 91 7.77 -8.71 -2.94
N MET A 92 7.64 -9.79 -2.17
CA MET A 92 6.74 -10.90 -2.49
C MET A 92 5.27 -10.44 -2.56
N ASP A 93 4.83 -9.58 -1.63
CA ASP A 93 3.51 -8.96 -1.68
C ASP A 93 3.36 -8.05 -2.91
N THR A 94 4.39 -7.28 -3.23
CA THR A 94 4.41 -6.44 -4.45
C THR A 94 4.27 -7.30 -5.71
N LEU A 95 5.05 -8.39 -5.82
CA LEU A 95 4.99 -9.32 -6.94
C LEU A 95 3.61 -9.97 -7.07
N ARG A 96 2.98 -10.30 -5.94
CA ARG A 96 1.60 -10.80 -5.91
C ARG A 96 0.61 -9.77 -6.46
N VAL A 97 0.68 -8.53 -5.98
CA VAL A 97 -0.21 -7.44 -6.46
C VAL A 97 -0.02 -7.19 -7.96
N ILE A 98 1.23 -7.19 -8.44
CA ILE A 98 1.53 -7.07 -9.87
C ILE A 98 0.85 -8.22 -10.63
N ARG A 99 1.05 -9.46 -10.19
CA ARG A 99 0.45 -10.64 -10.86
C ARG A 99 -1.08 -10.60 -10.89
N GLU A 100 -1.72 -10.10 -9.85
CA GLU A 100 -3.19 -9.97 -9.79
C GLU A 100 -3.71 -8.88 -10.76
N LYS A 101 -2.97 -7.78 -10.93
CA LYS A 101 -3.39 -6.64 -11.77
C LYS A 101 -2.84 -6.63 -13.18
N GLU A 102 -1.81 -7.42 -13.48
CA GLU A 102 -1.07 -7.40 -14.75
C GLU A 102 -1.98 -7.55 -15.97
N ILE A 103 -2.93 -8.50 -15.91
CA ILE A 103 -3.83 -8.80 -17.04
C ILE A 103 -4.78 -7.63 -17.30
N ASP A 104 -5.34 -7.04 -16.24
CA ASP A 104 -6.26 -5.92 -16.36
C ASP A 104 -5.53 -4.68 -16.89
N THR A 105 -4.34 -4.38 -16.36
CA THR A 105 -3.50 -3.29 -16.84
C THR A 105 -3.09 -3.47 -18.31
N ASP A 106 -2.71 -4.69 -18.71
CA ASP A 106 -2.34 -5.00 -20.10
C ASP A 106 -3.54 -4.81 -21.04
N ARG A 107 -4.72 -5.27 -20.62
CA ARG A 107 -5.97 -5.11 -21.37
C ARG A 107 -6.34 -3.65 -21.57
N GLU A 108 -6.26 -2.82 -20.52
CA GLU A 108 -6.53 -1.39 -20.63
C GLU A 108 -5.53 -0.71 -21.57
N LEU A 109 -4.24 -1.07 -21.47
CA LEU A 109 -3.21 -0.52 -22.34
C LEU A 109 -3.41 -0.89 -23.82
N ILE A 110 -3.83 -2.13 -24.11
CA ILE A 110 -4.19 -2.56 -25.48
C ILE A 110 -5.33 -1.68 -26.03
N GLN A 111 -6.34 -1.37 -25.22
CA GLN A 111 -7.44 -0.50 -25.66
C GLN A 111 -6.94 0.91 -26.00
N CYS A 112 -5.98 1.43 -25.25
CA CYS A 112 -5.36 2.73 -25.54
C CYS A 112 -4.54 2.70 -26.84
N GLU A 113 -3.83 1.61 -27.12
CA GLU A 113 -3.09 1.42 -28.37
C GLU A 113 -4.00 1.31 -29.58
N GLU A 114 -5.07 0.52 -29.48
CA GLU A 114 -6.10 0.43 -30.52
C GLU A 114 -6.75 1.79 -30.79
N ALA A 115 -7.04 2.55 -29.73
CA ALA A 115 -7.58 3.90 -29.84
C ALA A 115 -6.59 4.85 -30.54
N ASN A 116 -5.30 4.81 -30.19
CA ASN A 116 -4.26 5.62 -30.83
C ASN A 116 -4.07 5.22 -32.32
N ALA A 117 -4.10 3.93 -32.62
CA ALA A 117 -4.02 3.43 -34.00
C ALA A 117 -5.20 3.89 -34.87
N LEU A 118 -6.41 3.94 -34.30
CA LEU A 118 -7.58 4.51 -34.98
C LEU A 118 -7.39 6.00 -35.28
N LEU A 119 -6.92 6.80 -34.31
CA LEU A 119 -6.65 8.23 -34.55
C LEU A 119 -5.60 8.45 -35.64
N SER A 120 -4.54 7.63 -35.65
CA SER A 120 -3.52 7.66 -36.70
C SER A 120 -4.09 7.29 -38.08
N LYS A 121 -5.01 6.34 -38.15
CA LYS A 121 -5.65 5.90 -39.41
C LYS A 121 -6.46 7.01 -40.09
N PHE A 122 -7.14 7.84 -39.31
CA PHE A 122 -8.00 8.91 -39.83
C PHE A 122 -7.26 10.24 -40.05
N ASP A 123 -5.94 10.28 -39.85
CA ASP A 123 -5.07 11.48 -40.00
C ASP A 123 -5.64 12.74 -39.33
N LEU A 124 -6.25 12.53 -38.16
CA LEU A 124 -6.93 13.60 -37.43
C LEU A 124 -5.86 14.49 -36.77
N PRO A 125 -6.03 15.82 -36.75
CA PRO A 125 -5.08 16.70 -36.08
C PRO A 125 -5.22 16.53 -34.55
N TYR A 126 -4.34 15.73 -33.96
CA TYR A 126 -4.19 15.58 -32.51
C TYR A 126 -2.72 15.75 -32.07
N PRO A 127 -2.46 16.12 -30.81
CA PRO A 127 -1.09 16.24 -30.30
C PRO A 127 -0.34 14.91 -30.40
N LYS A 128 0.79 14.89 -31.11
CA LYS A 128 1.63 13.67 -31.27
C LYS A 128 2.16 13.14 -29.94
N ASP A 129 2.32 14.02 -28.95
CA ASP A 129 2.74 13.70 -27.58
C ASP A 129 1.88 12.60 -26.94
N ILE A 130 0.61 12.50 -27.32
CA ILE A 130 -0.31 11.49 -26.79
C ILE A 130 0.09 10.10 -27.26
N GLY A 131 0.42 9.95 -28.55
CA GLY A 131 0.84 8.68 -29.12
C GLY A 131 2.18 8.21 -28.54
N ASP A 132 3.14 9.13 -28.45
CA ASP A 132 4.45 8.87 -27.84
C ASP A 132 4.33 8.41 -26.38
N ARG A 133 3.34 8.96 -25.65
CA ARG A 133 3.07 8.55 -24.27
C ARG A 133 2.50 7.13 -24.17
N VAL A 134 1.59 6.73 -25.06
CA VAL A 134 1.08 5.34 -25.10
C VAL A 134 2.23 4.36 -25.32
N GLU A 135 3.09 4.65 -26.30
CA GLU A 135 4.26 3.82 -26.60
C GLU A 135 5.25 3.76 -25.43
N SER A 136 5.50 4.91 -24.79
CA SER A 136 6.36 4.99 -23.61
C SER A 136 5.84 4.13 -22.45
N VAL A 137 4.53 4.15 -22.19
CA VAL A 137 3.90 3.32 -21.15
C VAL A 137 3.96 1.84 -21.51
N ARG A 138 3.80 1.46 -22.79
CA ARG A 138 4.03 0.07 -23.25
C ARG A 138 5.45 -0.39 -23.03
N CYS A 139 6.44 0.42 -23.39
CA CYS A 139 7.84 0.14 -23.11
C CYS A 139 8.09 -0.03 -21.60
N ALA A 140 7.52 0.85 -20.77
CA ALA A 140 7.64 0.78 -19.32
C ALA A 140 7.01 -0.51 -18.76
N PHE A 141 5.85 -0.92 -19.26
CA PHE A 141 5.18 -2.16 -18.86
C PHE A 141 6.06 -3.38 -19.16
N LEU A 142 6.59 -3.50 -20.37
CA LEU A 142 7.49 -4.61 -20.76
C LEU A 142 8.75 -4.65 -19.89
N ARG A 143 9.34 -3.49 -19.59
CA ARG A 143 10.49 -3.38 -18.68
C ARG A 143 10.16 -3.87 -17.27
N ILE A 144 8.96 -3.60 -16.77
CA ILE A 144 8.50 -4.11 -15.47
C ILE A 144 8.35 -5.63 -15.51
N LYS A 145 7.82 -6.22 -16.59
CA LYS A 145 7.73 -7.69 -16.71
C LYS A 145 9.11 -8.36 -16.66
N GLU A 146 10.09 -7.79 -17.36
CA GLU A 146 11.46 -8.27 -17.31
C GLU A 146 12.04 -8.14 -15.88
N ARG A 147 11.80 -7.01 -15.22
CA ARG A 147 12.25 -6.80 -13.83
C ARG A 147 11.60 -7.77 -12.87
N VAL A 148 10.31 -8.04 -12.99
CA VAL A 148 9.58 -9.04 -12.20
C VAL A 148 10.24 -10.40 -12.33
N PHE A 149 10.63 -10.80 -13.55
CA PHE A 149 11.35 -12.04 -13.78
C PHE A 149 12.71 -12.07 -13.06
N LEU A 150 13.52 -11.02 -13.23
CA LEU A 150 14.84 -10.91 -12.59
C LEU A 150 14.76 -10.89 -11.07
N THR A 151 13.82 -10.14 -10.50
CA THR A 151 13.60 -10.07 -9.05
C THR A 151 13.12 -11.41 -8.50
N THR A 152 12.25 -12.12 -9.23
CA THR A 152 11.79 -13.46 -8.83
C THR A 152 12.94 -14.46 -8.82
N ASP A 153 13.76 -14.47 -9.88
CA ASP A 153 14.94 -15.35 -9.98
C ASP A 153 15.95 -15.06 -8.85
N HIS A 154 16.17 -13.77 -8.57
CA HIS A 154 17.02 -13.37 -7.45
C HIS A 154 16.47 -13.88 -6.11
N ILE A 155 15.18 -13.71 -5.83
CA ILE A 155 14.53 -14.20 -4.60
C ILE A 155 14.67 -15.73 -4.48
N LEU A 156 14.47 -16.47 -5.56
CA LEU A 156 14.63 -17.93 -5.56
C LEU A 156 16.07 -18.33 -5.23
N SER A 157 17.08 -17.60 -5.72
CA SER A 157 18.49 -17.88 -5.43
C SER A 157 18.86 -17.68 -3.96
N ILE A 158 18.30 -16.67 -3.28
CA ILE A 158 18.63 -16.33 -1.90
C ILE A 158 17.74 -17.06 -0.87
N GLN A 159 16.55 -17.49 -1.28
CA GLN A 159 15.51 -18.06 -0.41
C GLN A 159 16.04 -19.21 0.46
N GLY A 160 16.87 -20.10 -0.09
CA GLY A 160 17.43 -21.24 0.66
C GLY A 160 18.23 -20.79 1.89
N GLY A 161 19.13 -19.82 1.72
CA GLY A 161 19.96 -19.30 2.81
C GLY A 161 19.13 -18.62 3.90
N TYR A 162 18.15 -17.80 3.52
CA TYR A 162 17.25 -17.14 4.48
C TYR A 162 16.37 -18.14 5.24
N LYS A 163 15.89 -19.19 4.56
CA LYS A 163 15.12 -20.26 5.20
C LYS A 163 15.95 -21.00 6.25
N ASP A 164 17.19 -21.36 5.91
CA ASP A 164 18.08 -22.06 6.85
C ASP A 164 18.44 -21.19 8.06
N CYS A 165 18.71 -19.90 7.83
CA CYS A 165 18.92 -18.92 8.90
C CYS A 165 17.68 -18.79 9.79
N LEU A 166 16.48 -18.71 9.20
CA LEU A 166 15.23 -18.65 9.95
C LEU A 166 15.03 -19.90 10.82
N LEU A 167 15.24 -21.10 10.27
CA LEU A 167 15.10 -22.34 11.02
C LEU A 167 16.04 -22.40 12.23
N LYS A 168 17.29 -21.94 12.08
CA LYS A 168 18.23 -21.80 13.19
C LYS A 168 17.73 -20.81 14.24
N SER A 169 17.29 -19.62 13.82
CA SER A 169 16.75 -18.61 14.73
C SER A 169 15.50 -19.09 15.46
N VAL A 170 14.61 -19.84 14.80
CA VAL A 170 13.42 -20.44 15.43
C VAL A 170 13.83 -21.47 16.48
N HIS A 171 14.86 -22.29 16.20
CA HIS A 171 15.37 -23.25 17.17
C HIS A 171 15.97 -22.55 18.41
N GLU A 172 16.83 -21.56 18.21
CA GLU A 172 17.39 -20.73 19.29
C GLU A 172 16.30 -20.01 20.09
N LEU A 173 15.24 -19.52 19.41
CA LEU A 173 14.09 -18.89 20.08
C LEU A 173 13.30 -19.86 20.93
N LYS A 174 13.13 -21.12 20.50
CA LYS A 174 12.47 -22.15 21.31
C LYS A 174 13.25 -22.46 22.58
N GLU A 175 14.58 -22.54 22.50
CA GLU A 175 15.43 -22.72 23.68
C GLU A 175 15.38 -21.49 24.59
N SER A 176 15.54 -20.29 24.03
CA SER A 176 15.46 -19.03 24.78
C SER A 176 14.11 -18.85 25.47
N THR A 177 13.02 -19.28 24.83
CA THR A 177 11.67 -19.28 25.39
C THR A 177 11.57 -20.20 26.60
N LYS A 178 12.04 -21.44 26.49
CA LYS A 178 12.05 -22.40 27.61
C LYS A 178 12.86 -21.89 28.80
N VAL A 179 14.02 -21.29 28.53
CA VAL A 179 14.86 -20.69 29.58
C VAL A 179 14.13 -19.52 30.25
N PHE A 180 13.47 -18.66 29.48
CA PHE A 180 12.70 -17.55 30.03
C PHE A 180 11.51 -18.03 30.88
N GLU A 181 10.79 -19.06 30.45
CA GLU A 181 9.69 -19.67 31.21
C GLU A 181 10.18 -20.25 32.53
N GLY A 182 11.27 -21.04 32.51
CA GLY A 182 11.87 -21.59 33.73
C GLY A 182 12.41 -20.52 34.68
N ASP A 183 13.09 -19.50 34.15
CA ASP A 183 13.55 -18.35 34.94
C ASP A 183 12.39 -17.61 35.61
N TYR A 184 11.26 -17.45 34.91
CA TYR A 184 10.09 -16.76 35.43
C TYR A 184 9.41 -17.56 36.55
N ASP A 185 9.29 -18.88 36.38
CA ASP A 185 8.69 -19.76 37.39
C ASP A 185 9.56 -19.86 38.65
N GLU A 186 10.89 -19.90 38.53
CA GLU A 186 11.81 -20.04 39.68
C GLU A 186 12.19 -18.71 40.35
N LYS A 187 12.38 -17.64 39.57
CA LYS A 187 12.99 -16.38 40.04
C LYS A 187 12.12 -15.16 39.79
N GLY A 188 10.91 -15.35 39.25
CA GLY A 188 10.00 -14.29 38.88
C GLY A 188 9.48 -13.45 40.05
N PRO A 189 8.70 -12.41 39.74
CA PRO A 189 8.09 -11.52 40.73
C PRO A 189 7.03 -12.21 41.62
N MET A 190 6.51 -13.38 41.21
CA MET A 190 5.49 -14.14 41.98
C MET A 190 6.08 -15.10 43.02
N VAL A 191 7.41 -15.17 43.19
CA VAL A 191 8.03 -16.05 44.18
C VAL A 191 7.64 -15.63 45.60
N PRO A 192 7.15 -16.56 46.45
CA PRO A 192 6.69 -16.23 47.79
C PRO A 192 7.81 -15.68 48.67
N GLY A 193 7.48 -14.67 49.48
CA GLY A 193 8.41 -14.09 50.47
C GLY A 193 9.26 -12.92 49.97
N LEU A 194 9.03 -12.42 48.76
CA LEU A 194 9.72 -11.22 48.24
C LEU A 194 9.13 -9.93 48.83
N PRO A 195 9.98 -8.95 49.22
CA PRO A 195 9.49 -7.64 49.61
C PRO A 195 8.92 -6.89 48.38
N PRO A 196 7.92 -6.01 48.57
CA PRO A 196 7.21 -5.36 47.44
C PRO A 196 8.10 -4.57 46.47
N GLN A 197 9.15 -3.92 46.97
CA GLN A 197 10.11 -3.19 46.11
C GLN A 197 10.93 -4.14 45.22
N GLU A 198 11.47 -5.23 45.78
CA GLU A 198 12.23 -6.20 44.99
C GLU A 198 11.33 -6.93 43.98
N ALA A 199 10.06 -7.17 44.32
CA ALA A 199 9.09 -7.77 43.40
C ALA A 199 8.78 -6.84 42.20
N LEU A 200 8.67 -5.52 42.43
CA LEU A 200 8.54 -4.53 41.35
C LEU A 200 9.78 -4.52 40.46
N ASP A 201 10.99 -4.47 41.03
CA ASP A 201 12.23 -4.44 40.25
C ASP A 201 12.36 -5.68 39.37
N LYS A 202 12.04 -6.86 39.93
CA LYS A 202 11.97 -8.11 39.17
C LYS A 202 10.91 -8.05 38.08
N GLN A 203 9.71 -7.53 38.36
CA GLN A 203 8.65 -7.38 37.38
C GLN A 203 9.11 -6.53 36.18
N ILE A 204 9.77 -5.39 36.42
CA ILE A 204 10.30 -4.51 35.37
C ILE A 204 11.37 -5.23 34.54
N GLN A 205 12.30 -5.95 35.20
CA GLN A 205 13.32 -6.73 34.52
C GLN A 205 12.73 -7.82 33.62
N PHE A 206 11.77 -8.60 34.13
CA PHE A 206 11.10 -9.65 33.35
C PHE A 206 10.22 -9.06 32.24
N LYS A 207 9.60 -7.89 32.44
CA LYS A 207 8.86 -7.18 31.39
C LYS A 207 9.76 -6.76 30.24
N ASN A 208 10.93 -6.18 30.52
CA ASN A 208 11.92 -5.83 29.49
C ASN A 208 12.43 -7.07 28.73
N ARG A 209 12.68 -8.18 29.43
CA ARG A 209 13.06 -9.46 28.80
C ARG A 209 11.93 -10.00 27.92
N TYR A 210 10.69 -9.95 28.39
CA TYR A 210 9.50 -10.35 27.64
C TYR A 210 9.32 -9.52 26.37
N ASP A 211 9.43 -8.19 26.46
CA ASP A 211 9.24 -7.29 25.31
C ASP A 211 10.31 -7.53 24.22
N ASN A 212 11.54 -7.88 24.61
CA ASN A 212 12.58 -8.29 23.67
C ASN A 212 12.29 -9.66 23.06
N LEU A 213 11.81 -10.63 23.85
CA LEU A 213 11.48 -11.97 23.38
C LEU A 213 10.31 -11.95 22.41
N ILE A 214 9.22 -11.23 22.73
CA ILE A 214 8.02 -11.17 21.89
C ILE A 214 8.28 -10.48 20.56
N ARG A 215 9.16 -9.47 20.52
CA ARG A 215 9.61 -8.85 19.26
C ARG A 215 10.28 -9.89 18.35
N LYS A 216 11.19 -10.70 18.89
CA LYS A 216 11.86 -11.76 18.12
C LYS A 216 10.89 -12.85 17.67
N ILE A 217 9.96 -13.26 18.55
CA ILE A 217 8.90 -14.23 18.21
C ILE A 217 8.05 -13.71 17.05
N ASN A 218 7.62 -12.45 17.10
CA ASN A 218 6.80 -11.86 16.04
C ASN A 218 7.55 -11.81 14.70
N THR A 219 8.83 -11.47 14.69
CA THR A 219 9.65 -11.52 13.45
C THR A 219 9.79 -12.94 12.93
N ALA A 220 10.03 -13.93 13.81
CA ALA A 220 10.12 -15.33 13.42
C ALA A 220 8.80 -15.86 12.86
N LEU A 221 7.65 -15.55 13.48
CA LEU A 221 6.32 -15.93 13.02
C LEU A 221 6.01 -15.35 11.63
N LYS A 222 6.36 -14.09 11.37
CA LYS A 222 6.25 -13.50 10.02
C LYS A 222 7.08 -14.28 9.01
N GLY A 223 8.29 -14.70 9.38
CA GLY A 223 9.13 -15.54 8.53
C GLY A 223 8.58 -16.94 8.31
N GLU A 224 8.06 -17.58 9.35
CA GLU A 224 7.40 -18.88 9.25
C GLU A 224 6.21 -18.79 8.28
N LEU A 225 5.37 -17.75 8.40
CA LEU A 225 4.26 -17.49 7.49
C LEU A 225 4.73 -17.26 6.04
N LEU A 226 5.77 -16.44 5.84
CA LEU A 226 6.34 -16.14 4.53
C LEU A 226 6.80 -17.41 3.79
N PHE A 227 7.38 -18.36 4.51
CA PHE A 227 7.85 -19.64 3.96
C PHE A 227 6.80 -20.76 4.02
N GLY A 228 5.58 -20.48 4.49
CA GLY A 228 4.51 -21.47 4.62
C GLY A 228 4.81 -22.56 5.66
N LEU A 229 5.63 -22.26 6.66
CA LEU A 229 5.92 -23.15 7.78
C LEU A 229 4.78 -23.08 8.81
N PRO A 230 4.51 -24.16 9.56
CA PRO A 230 3.53 -24.12 10.64
C PRO A 230 3.99 -23.13 11.72
N PRO A 231 3.13 -22.22 12.18
CA PRO A 231 3.49 -21.24 13.19
C PRO A 231 3.84 -21.95 14.50
N SER A 232 4.96 -21.57 15.11
CA SER A 232 5.38 -22.10 16.40
C SER A 232 4.45 -21.63 17.53
N ASP A 233 4.06 -22.54 18.43
CA ASP A 233 3.22 -22.22 19.59
C ASP A 233 4.04 -21.55 20.70
N HIS A 234 3.58 -20.38 21.15
CA HIS A 234 4.16 -19.56 22.21
C HIS A 234 3.10 -19.13 23.26
N SER A 235 2.06 -19.95 23.45
CA SER A 235 0.93 -19.69 24.36
C SER A 235 1.34 -19.37 25.82
N ARG A 236 2.32 -20.10 26.37
CA ARG A 236 2.83 -19.86 27.74
C ARG A 236 3.51 -18.49 27.88
N VAL A 237 4.34 -18.09 26.91
CA VAL A 237 4.92 -16.74 26.88
C VAL A 237 3.84 -15.67 26.88
N GLN A 238 2.77 -15.82 26.09
CA GLN A 238 1.65 -14.87 26.10
C GLN A 238 0.92 -14.82 27.45
N GLN A 239 0.81 -15.95 28.14
CA GLN A 239 0.26 -15.99 29.50
C GLN A 239 1.15 -15.20 30.47
N ILE A 240 2.47 -15.42 30.45
CA ILE A 240 3.42 -14.67 31.28
C ILE A 240 3.33 -13.17 30.98
N GLY A 241 3.16 -12.78 29.71
CA GLY A 241 2.92 -11.38 29.33
C GLY A 241 1.71 -10.76 30.03
N ARG A 242 0.57 -11.47 30.08
CA ARG A 242 -0.63 -11.02 30.80
C ARG A 242 -0.40 -10.93 32.31
N GLU A 243 0.29 -11.91 32.89
CA GLU A 243 0.63 -11.90 34.31
C GLU A 243 1.54 -10.71 34.67
N LEU A 244 2.56 -10.43 33.84
CA LEU A 244 3.46 -9.28 34.02
C LEU A 244 2.72 -7.95 33.93
N ASP A 245 1.74 -7.81 33.04
CA ASP A 245 0.92 -6.59 32.93
C ASP A 245 0.02 -6.40 34.15
N LEU A 246 -0.55 -7.48 34.69
CA LEU A 246 -1.34 -7.43 35.93
C LEU A 246 -0.47 -7.06 37.14
N LEU A 247 0.72 -7.63 37.25
CA LEU A 247 1.67 -7.30 38.31
C LEU A 247 2.16 -5.86 38.21
N GLN A 248 2.36 -5.33 37.00
CA GLN A 248 2.71 -3.92 36.81
C GLN A 248 1.65 -3.00 37.40
N ARG A 249 0.37 -3.29 37.15
CA ARG A 249 -0.76 -2.52 37.69
C ARG A 249 -0.82 -2.62 39.21
N LEU A 250 -0.67 -3.84 39.74
CA LEU A 250 -0.74 -4.10 41.18
C LEU A 250 0.37 -3.36 41.95
N TYR A 251 1.63 -3.57 41.57
CA TYR A 251 2.75 -2.92 42.26
C TYR A 251 2.85 -1.42 41.96
N GLY A 252 2.39 -1.00 40.78
CA GLY A 252 2.24 0.41 40.45
C GLY A 252 1.27 1.12 41.39
N LEU A 253 0.06 0.56 41.57
CA LEU A 253 -0.95 1.08 42.49
C LEU A 253 -0.42 1.09 43.95
N TYR A 254 0.22 0.00 44.38
CA TYR A 254 0.81 -0.09 45.72
C TYR A 254 1.83 1.03 45.98
N ASN A 255 2.73 1.32 45.02
CA ASN A 255 3.70 2.40 45.15
C ASN A 255 3.05 3.79 45.11
N GLU A 256 2.00 3.97 44.30
CA GLU A 256 1.24 5.22 44.24
C GLU A 256 0.55 5.51 45.58
N VAL A 257 -0.10 4.50 46.17
CA VAL A 257 -0.72 4.58 47.50
C VAL A 257 0.33 4.87 48.57
N ASN A 258 1.46 4.15 48.59
CA ASN A 258 2.49 4.40 49.58
C ASN A 258 3.14 5.78 49.44
N ARG A 259 3.35 6.27 48.21
CA ARG A 259 3.92 7.59 47.98
C ARG A 259 2.96 8.70 48.41
N THR A 260 1.67 8.56 48.11
CA THR A 260 0.65 9.52 48.53
C THR A 260 0.48 9.52 50.04
N VAL A 261 0.37 8.34 50.67
CA VAL A 261 0.33 8.22 52.13
C VAL A 261 1.58 8.78 52.80
N ALA A 262 2.78 8.48 52.28
CA ALA A 262 4.03 9.06 52.76
C ALA A 262 4.03 10.59 52.64
N SER A 263 3.52 11.14 51.53
CA SER A 263 3.43 12.59 51.34
C SER A 263 2.50 13.26 52.35
N TYR A 264 1.43 12.59 52.81
CA TYR A 264 0.55 13.14 53.85
C TYR A 264 1.27 13.34 55.18
N TYR A 265 2.28 12.53 55.51
CA TYR A 265 3.08 12.70 56.72
C TYR A 265 4.07 13.88 56.65
N GLU A 266 4.35 14.41 55.45
CA GLU A 266 5.24 15.56 55.24
C GLU A 266 4.50 16.90 55.28
N ILE A 267 3.16 16.90 55.27
CA ILE A 267 2.34 18.11 55.28
C ILE A 267 2.29 18.70 56.70
N VAL A 268 2.52 20.01 56.82
CA VAL A 268 2.39 20.74 58.10
C VAL A 268 0.91 20.85 58.45
N TRP A 269 0.53 20.63 59.71
CA TRP A 269 -0.88 20.63 60.18
C TRP A 269 -1.76 21.80 59.71
N GLN A 270 -1.19 22.98 59.49
CA GLN A 270 -1.93 24.16 59.02
C GLN A 270 -2.36 24.06 57.54
N GLU A 271 -1.71 23.21 56.76
CA GLU A 271 -1.89 23.02 55.31
C GLU A 271 -2.57 21.68 54.97
N VAL A 272 -2.95 20.89 55.98
CA VAL A 272 -3.60 19.60 55.81
C VAL A 272 -5.06 19.79 55.37
N ASP A 273 -5.37 19.32 54.16
CA ASP A 273 -6.73 19.26 53.61
C ASP A 273 -7.31 17.85 53.76
N ILE A 274 -8.22 17.69 54.72
CA ILE A 274 -8.83 16.39 55.07
C ILE A 274 -9.81 15.93 54.00
N GLU A 275 -10.50 16.84 53.30
CA GLU A 275 -11.44 16.48 52.24
C GLU A 275 -10.70 15.91 51.03
N LYS A 276 -9.57 16.54 50.66
CA LYS A 276 -8.73 16.05 49.58
C LYS A 276 -8.14 14.66 49.86
N ILE A 277 -7.66 14.42 51.09
CA ILE A 277 -7.18 13.09 51.51
C ILE A 277 -8.32 12.05 51.43
N GLY A 278 -9.53 12.43 51.81
CA GLY A 278 -10.71 11.55 51.71
C GLY A 278 -11.03 11.15 50.26
N VAL A 279 -10.95 12.12 49.33
CA VAL A 279 -11.17 11.87 47.89
C VAL A 279 -10.09 10.96 47.31
N ASP A 280 -8.81 11.22 47.61
CA ASP A 280 -7.68 10.42 47.11
C ASP A 280 -7.79 8.95 47.58
N LEU A 281 -8.12 8.72 48.85
CA LEU A 281 -8.31 7.38 49.41
C LEU A 281 -9.51 6.65 48.79
N GLN A 282 -10.59 7.38 48.51
CA GLN A 282 -11.77 6.83 47.85
C GLN A 282 -11.48 6.48 46.39
N GLU A 283 -10.61 7.24 45.71
CA GLU A 283 -10.16 6.94 44.35
C GLU A 283 -9.30 5.67 44.29
N PHE A 284 -8.39 5.47 45.25
CA PHE A 284 -7.60 4.24 45.35
C PHE A 284 -8.45 2.99 45.63
N GLN A 285 -9.58 3.13 46.32
CA GLN A 285 -10.49 2.02 46.57
C GLN A 285 -11.27 1.59 45.31
N ASN A 286 -11.41 2.47 44.32
CA ASN A 286 -12.18 2.24 43.10
C ASN A 286 -11.34 1.78 41.90
N LYS A 287 -10.00 1.80 42.00
CA LYS A 287 -9.05 1.35 40.97
C LYS A 287 -8.71 -0.14 41.13
#